data_AF-A0A7Y3X0C4-F1
#
_entry.id   AF-A0A7Y3X0C4-F1
#
_cell.length_a   1.000
_cell.length_b   1.000
_cell.length_c   1.000
_cell.angle_alpha   90.00
_cell.angle_beta   90.00
_cell.angle_gamma   90.00
#
_symmetry.space_group_name_H-M   'P 1'
#
loop_
_entity.id
_entity.type
_entity.pdbx_description
1 polymer ?
#
loop_
_entity_poly.entity_id
_entity_poly.type
_entity_poly.pdbx_seq_one_letter_code
_entity_poly.pdbx_strand_id
1 'polypeptide(L)'
;MYLKYLLICFALFSITANSQLVEPKKNFRAADSLLKEPSFSVHKDNYFLTGVPINTDITRDNADVKYQVSFKLRLNSKPLWGGFFPYLMYTQKAFWDIYASSKPFSEINFNPGAALVRPFYLKGGRLTYGSVSFEHESNGRDSIYSRTWNMLAFSLKSQISPRWVVGLRGWIPLVDKDDNPELTKYVGYGEASATYQIQPGRWSADILFRKGSGLINYGSLQTQVNWRPYKNENYYLTLQWFVGYTESLIDYQEHKSMVRLGFTIKPENMGIF
;
A
#
# COMPACT_ATOMS: atom_id res chain seq x y z
N MET A 1 -30.82 -3.29 -0.99
CA MET A 1 -30.51 -2.13 -1.87
C MET A 1 -29.08 -2.14 -2.46
N TYR A 2 -28.21 -3.10 -2.09
CA TYR A 2 -26.79 -3.12 -2.47
C TYR A 2 -26.45 -3.78 -3.83
N LEU A 3 -27.39 -4.53 -4.44
CA LEU A 3 -27.12 -5.29 -5.67
C LEU A 3 -27.01 -4.41 -6.94
N LYS A 4 -27.66 -3.24 -6.96
CA LYS A 4 -27.61 -2.32 -8.10
C LYS A 4 -26.24 -1.62 -8.24
N TYR A 5 -25.51 -1.40 -7.15
CA TYR A 5 -24.19 -0.77 -7.18
C TYR A 5 -23.09 -1.72 -7.70
N LEU A 6 -23.26 -3.03 -7.49
CA LEU A 6 -22.31 -4.05 -7.96
C LEU A 6 -22.29 -4.17 -9.50
N LEU A 7 -23.44 -3.97 -10.14
CA LEU A 7 -23.59 -3.98 -11.61
C LEU A 7 -22.99 -2.73 -12.28
N ILE A 8 -22.98 -1.59 -11.59
CA ILE A 8 -22.37 -0.34 -12.10
C ILE A 8 -20.83 -0.44 -12.13
N CYS A 9 -20.22 -1.18 -11.19
CA CYS A 9 -18.78 -1.43 -11.18
C CYS A 9 -18.31 -2.27 -12.38
N PHE A 10 -19.12 -3.22 -12.85
CA PHE A 10 -18.81 -3.96 -14.08
C PHE A 10 -18.91 -3.08 -15.34
N ALA A 11 -19.81 -2.09 -15.35
CA ALA A 11 -19.95 -1.18 -16.48
C ALA A 11 -18.77 -0.20 -16.64
N LEU A 12 -18.10 0.20 -15.53
CA LEU A 12 -16.94 1.10 -15.57
C LEU A 12 -15.68 0.49 -16.19
N PHE A 13 -15.63 -0.84 -16.39
CA PHE A 13 -14.60 -1.47 -17.22
C PHE A 13 -14.83 -1.28 -18.73
N SER A 14 -15.92 -0.61 -19.14
CA SER A 14 -16.30 -0.40 -20.54
C SER A 14 -15.97 0.99 -21.08
N ILE A 15 -15.32 1.86 -20.29
CA ILE A 15 -14.83 3.13 -20.83
C ILE A 15 -13.71 2.81 -21.81
N THR A 16 -13.96 3.08 -23.08
CA THR A 16 -12.98 3.00 -24.18
C THR A 16 -11.87 4.02 -23.95
N ALA A 17 -10.98 3.74 -23.01
CA ALA A 17 -9.65 4.32 -23.04
C ALA A 17 -8.93 3.69 -24.23
N ASN A 18 -8.35 4.50 -25.12
CA ASN A 18 -7.48 4.06 -26.23
C ASN A 18 -6.19 3.31 -25.79
N SER A 19 -6.15 2.88 -24.53
CA SER A 19 -5.24 1.90 -23.94
C SER A 19 -5.68 0.49 -24.37
N GLN A 20 -5.33 0.11 -25.59
CA GLN A 20 -5.54 -1.24 -26.09
C GLN A 20 -4.68 -2.22 -25.27
N LEU A 21 -5.32 -3.13 -24.54
CA LEU A 21 -4.65 -4.30 -23.94
C LEU A 21 -4.05 -5.13 -25.08
N VAL A 22 -2.74 -5.34 -25.06
CA VAL A 22 -2.01 -5.85 -26.24
C VAL A 22 -1.87 -7.38 -26.26
N GLU A 23 -2.21 -8.12 -25.20
CA GLU A 23 -1.92 -9.56 -25.14
C GLU A 23 -3.00 -10.45 -25.79
N PRO A 24 -2.70 -11.14 -26.91
CA PRO A 24 -3.54 -12.23 -27.41
C PRO A 24 -3.43 -13.46 -26.49
N LYS A 25 -4.57 -14.14 -26.27
CA LYS A 25 -4.76 -15.28 -25.33
C LYS A 25 -3.72 -16.42 -25.41
N LYS A 26 -2.97 -16.56 -26.52
CA LYS A 26 -2.00 -17.65 -26.72
C LYS A 26 -0.63 -17.43 -26.06
N ASN A 27 -0.25 -16.21 -25.68
CA ASN A 27 1.06 -15.89 -25.10
C ASN A 27 0.93 -14.96 -23.88
N PHE A 28 0.45 -15.49 -22.74
CA PHE A 28 0.26 -14.74 -21.49
C PHE A 28 1.59 -14.47 -20.76
N ARG A 29 2.54 -13.84 -21.46
CA ARG A 29 3.93 -13.60 -21.01
C ARG A 29 3.99 -12.68 -19.80
N ALA A 30 3.03 -11.77 -19.64
CA ALA A 30 2.96 -10.94 -18.45
C ALA A 30 2.88 -11.76 -17.16
N ALA A 31 2.32 -12.98 -17.18
CA ALA A 31 2.28 -13.86 -16.02
C ALA A 31 3.66 -14.33 -15.56
N ASP A 32 4.66 -14.38 -16.43
CA ASP A 32 6.01 -14.81 -16.07
C ASP A 32 6.61 -13.92 -14.97
N SER A 33 6.20 -12.65 -14.92
CA SER A 33 6.60 -11.72 -13.84
C SER A 33 6.13 -12.17 -12.45
N LEU A 34 4.90 -12.69 -12.36
CA LEU A 34 4.36 -13.24 -11.12
C LEU A 34 4.96 -14.62 -10.83
N LEU A 35 5.04 -15.48 -11.84
CA LEU A 35 5.45 -16.88 -11.68
C LEU A 35 6.92 -17.05 -11.31
N LYS A 36 7.77 -16.07 -11.61
CA LYS A 36 9.17 -16.02 -11.13
C LYS A 36 9.27 -15.78 -9.62
N GLU A 37 8.29 -15.12 -9.01
CA GLU A 37 8.25 -14.97 -7.56
C GLU A 37 7.81 -16.28 -6.89
N PRO A 38 8.43 -16.66 -5.75
CA PRO A 38 7.89 -17.69 -4.88
C PRO A 38 6.42 -17.41 -4.53
N SER A 39 5.64 -18.46 -4.25
CA SER A 39 4.22 -18.30 -3.92
C SER A 39 4.02 -17.42 -2.69
N PHE A 40 4.84 -17.61 -1.66
CA PHE A 40 4.93 -16.73 -0.50
C PHE A 40 6.01 -15.67 -0.74
N SER A 41 5.63 -14.40 -0.79
CA SER A 41 6.56 -13.31 -1.07
C SER A 41 6.12 -12.00 -0.44
N VAL A 42 6.95 -10.96 -0.57
CA VAL A 42 6.68 -9.62 -0.02
C VAL A 42 5.48 -8.97 -0.71
N HIS A 43 4.56 -8.40 0.09
CA HIS A 43 3.37 -7.68 -0.42
C HIS A 43 3.61 -6.17 -0.53
N LYS A 44 3.69 -5.48 0.60
CA LYS A 44 4.16 -4.09 0.72
C LYS A 44 5.59 -4.09 1.29
N ASP A 45 6.25 -2.94 1.25
CA ASP A 45 7.58 -2.78 1.85
C ASP A 45 7.56 -3.22 3.32
N ASN A 46 8.51 -4.06 3.72
CA ASN A 46 8.72 -4.41 5.12
C ASN A 46 9.79 -3.46 5.66
N TYR A 47 9.56 -2.79 6.78
CA TYR A 47 10.52 -1.81 7.27
C TYR A 47 10.54 -1.75 8.78
N PHE A 48 11.63 -1.20 9.31
CA PHE A 48 11.79 -0.86 10.71
C PHE A 48 12.54 0.47 10.79
N LEU A 49 11.83 1.53 11.17
CA LEU A 49 12.29 2.90 11.09
C LEU A 49 12.11 3.57 12.45
N THR A 50 13.14 4.20 12.98
CA THR A 50 13.05 5.03 14.20
C THR A 50 13.07 6.50 13.84
N GLY A 51 12.36 7.36 14.58
CA GLY A 51 12.46 8.78 14.35
C GLY A 51 11.68 9.67 15.31
N VAL A 52 11.47 10.91 14.86
CA VAL A 52 11.02 12.02 15.70
C VAL A 52 10.00 12.88 14.96
N PRO A 53 9.12 13.59 15.67
CA PRO A 53 8.27 14.59 15.05
C PRO A 53 9.10 15.80 14.62
N ILE A 54 8.61 16.50 13.60
CA ILE A 54 9.22 17.75 13.11
C ILE A 54 8.28 18.96 13.18
N ASN A 55 7.03 18.76 13.60
CA ASN A 55 6.04 19.83 13.78
C ASN A 55 5.73 20.13 15.25
N THR A 56 6.39 19.46 16.19
CA THR A 56 6.26 19.64 17.64
C THR A 56 7.62 19.44 18.31
N ASP A 57 7.74 19.84 19.59
CA ASP A 57 8.97 19.61 20.36
C ASP A 57 9.26 18.12 20.50
N ILE A 58 10.52 17.72 20.33
CA ILE A 58 10.93 16.32 20.44
C ILE A 58 10.94 15.92 21.92
N THR A 59 10.13 14.93 22.27
CA THR A 59 10.08 14.33 23.60
C THR A 59 10.24 12.82 23.51
N ARG A 60 10.45 12.17 24.65
CA ARG A 60 10.53 10.70 24.72
C ARG A 60 9.21 10.00 24.40
N ASP A 61 8.10 10.72 24.49
CA ASP A 61 6.75 10.17 24.36
C ASP A 61 6.16 10.41 22.95
N ASN A 62 6.85 11.15 22.08
CA ASN A 62 6.46 11.36 20.69
C ASN A 62 7.49 10.91 19.65
N ALA A 63 8.71 10.56 20.10
CA ALA A 63 9.66 9.79 19.29
C ALA A 63 9.27 8.31 19.32
N ASP A 64 9.30 7.64 18.17
CA ASP A 64 8.80 6.28 18.03
C ASP A 64 9.65 5.44 17.06
N VAL A 65 9.37 4.14 17.08
CA VAL A 65 9.68 3.21 16.02
C VAL A 65 8.40 2.90 15.28
N LYS A 66 8.44 3.01 13.95
CA LYS A 66 7.40 2.54 13.04
C LYS A 66 7.94 1.35 12.26
N TYR A 67 7.28 0.20 12.36
CA TYR A 67 7.63 -0.97 11.56
C TYR A 67 6.42 -1.57 10.84
N GLN A 68 6.70 -2.28 9.74
CA GLN A 68 5.71 -2.98 8.96
C GLN A 68 6.20 -4.35 8.55
N VAL A 69 5.34 -5.36 8.75
CA VAL A 69 5.48 -6.71 8.21
C VAL A 69 4.40 -6.93 7.17
N SER A 70 4.76 -7.30 5.95
CA SER A 70 3.80 -7.43 4.85
C SER A 70 4.18 -8.54 3.88
N PHE A 71 3.28 -9.50 3.72
CA PHE A 71 3.47 -10.67 2.85
C PHE A 71 2.19 -11.01 2.08
N LYS A 72 2.36 -11.75 1.00
CA LYS A 72 1.31 -12.29 0.15
C LYS A 72 1.58 -13.75 -0.16
N LEU A 73 0.52 -14.51 -0.37
CA LEU A 73 0.54 -15.90 -0.79
C LEU A 73 -0.27 -16.04 -2.09
N ARG A 74 0.40 -16.36 -3.20
CA ARG A 74 -0.24 -16.80 -4.44
C ARG A 74 -0.82 -18.20 -4.22
N LEU A 75 -2.14 -18.34 -4.32
CA LEU A 75 -2.84 -19.60 -4.03
C LEU A 75 -2.75 -20.62 -5.17
N ASN A 76 -2.53 -20.17 -6.41
CA ASN A 76 -2.43 -21.05 -7.56
C ASN A 76 -1.42 -20.52 -8.59
N SER A 77 -0.58 -21.40 -9.13
CA SER A 77 0.35 -21.09 -10.23
C SER A 77 -0.34 -21.03 -11.59
N LYS A 78 -1.55 -21.60 -11.73
CA LYS A 78 -2.39 -21.42 -12.91
C LYS A 78 -3.37 -20.28 -12.66
N PRO A 79 -3.54 -19.34 -13.61
CA PRO A 79 -4.57 -18.32 -13.48
C PRO A 79 -5.96 -18.97 -13.50
N LEU A 80 -6.91 -18.30 -12.86
CA LEU A 80 -8.34 -18.57 -12.98
C LEU A 80 -8.85 -18.09 -14.35
N TRP A 81 -10.13 -17.74 -14.43
CA TRP A 81 -10.71 -17.09 -15.59
C TRP A 81 -10.03 -15.74 -15.88
N GLY A 82 -9.96 -15.36 -17.15
CA GLY A 82 -9.48 -14.04 -17.56
C GLY A 82 -8.00 -13.71 -17.28
N GLY A 83 -7.19 -14.67 -16.81
CA GLY A 83 -5.79 -14.43 -16.44
C GLY A 83 -5.60 -13.89 -15.01
N PHE A 84 -6.61 -14.00 -14.15
CA PHE A 84 -6.52 -13.57 -12.75
C PHE A 84 -5.85 -14.62 -11.86
N PHE A 85 -4.89 -14.20 -11.04
CA PHE A 85 -4.23 -15.00 -10.03
C PHE A 85 -4.80 -14.66 -8.64
N PRO A 86 -5.24 -15.67 -7.86
CA PRO A 86 -5.74 -15.46 -6.51
C PRO A 86 -4.60 -15.34 -5.50
N TYR A 87 -4.71 -14.36 -4.62
CA TYR A 87 -3.76 -14.08 -3.53
C TYR A 87 -4.47 -13.95 -2.20
N LEU A 88 -3.83 -14.45 -1.14
CA LEU A 88 -4.03 -13.96 0.23
C LEU A 88 -2.94 -12.95 0.55
N MET A 89 -3.23 -11.97 1.38
CA MET A 89 -2.30 -10.93 1.76
C MET A 89 -2.49 -10.52 3.20
N TYR A 90 -1.41 -10.05 3.80
CA TYR A 90 -1.39 -9.58 5.17
C TYR A 90 -0.41 -8.43 5.27
N THR A 91 -0.83 -7.36 5.93
CA THR A 91 0.04 -6.27 6.37
C THR A 91 -0.21 -6.02 7.85
N GLN A 92 0.84 -5.88 8.63
CA GLN A 92 0.78 -5.39 10.00
C GLN A 92 1.69 -4.18 10.11
N LYS A 93 1.17 -3.08 10.64
CA LYS A 93 1.91 -1.84 10.90
C LYS A 93 1.85 -1.55 12.39
N ALA A 94 2.99 -1.30 13.01
CA ALA A 94 3.07 -1.05 14.44
C ALA A 94 3.85 0.23 14.73
N PHE A 95 3.41 0.93 15.77
CA PHE A 95 4.04 2.10 16.36
C PHE A 95 4.46 1.74 17.77
N TRP A 96 5.75 1.90 18.04
CA TRP A 96 6.40 1.46 19.27
C TRP A 96 7.13 2.63 19.90
N ASP A 97 6.68 3.07 21.07
CA ASP A 97 7.23 4.21 21.79
C ASP A 97 8.49 3.77 22.56
N ILE A 98 9.51 3.35 21.82
CA ILE A 98 10.72 2.72 22.39
C ILE A 98 11.51 3.64 23.32
N TYR A 99 11.30 4.96 23.19
CA TYR A 99 11.93 5.99 24.00
C TYR A 99 11.16 6.30 25.28
N ALA A 100 9.88 5.93 25.36
CA ALA A 100 9.01 6.17 26.51
C ALA A 100 9.29 5.20 27.68
N SER A 101 8.75 5.54 28.85
CA SER A 101 8.82 4.65 30.01
C SER A 101 8.09 3.33 29.72
N SER A 102 8.67 2.20 30.10
CA SER A 102 8.16 0.84 29.81
C SER A 102 8.02 0.47 28.33
N LYS A 103 8.38 1.36 27.40
CA LYS A 103 8.47 1.11 25.95
C LYS A 103 7.21 0.44 25.36
N PRO A 104 6.00 0.99 25.58
CA PRO A 104 4.76 0.38 25.13
C PRO A 104 4.58 0.51 23.60
N PHE A 105 3.77 -0.38 23.03
CA PHE A 105 3.20 -0.15 21.71
C PHE A 105 2.09 0.90 21.80
N SER A 106 2.23 2.00 21.07
CA SER A 106 1.18 3.01 20.95
C SER A 106 0.03 2.50 20.10
N GLU A 107 0.32 1.72 19.04
CA GLU A 107 -0.70 1.17 18.14
C GLU A 107 -0.17 0.00 17.33
N ILE A 108 -1.06 -0.95 17.01
CA ILE A 108 -0.81 -2.00 16.02
C ILE A 108 -2.03 -2.09 15.10
N ASN A 109 -1.84 -2.04 13.79
CA ASN A 109 -2.88 -2.19 12.78
C ASN A 109 -2.67 -3.48 11.99
N PHE A 110 -3.71 -4.30 11.91
CA PHE A 110 -3.77 -5.59 11.23
C PHE A 110 -4.61 -5.46 9.97
N ASN A 111 -4.03 -5.76 8.81
CA ASN A 111 -4.68 -5.64 7.51
C ASN A 111 -4.57 -6.94 6.69
N PRO A 112 -5.37 -7.98 7.03
CA PRO A 112 -5.54 -9.14 6.17
C PRO A 112 -6.42 -8.83 4.94
N GLY A 113 -6.21 -9.57 3.86
CA GLY A 113 -7.08 -9.48 2.69
C GLY A 113 -6.91 -10.60 1.69
N ALA A 114 -7.79 -10.61 0.69
CA ALA A 114 -7.73 -11.48 -0.46
C ALA A 114 -7.83 -10.66 -1.74
N ALA A 115 -7.12 -11.06 -2.79
CA ALA A 115 -7.06 -10.31 -4.03
C ALA A 115 -7.07 -11.20 -5.27
N LEU A 116 -7.63 -10.67 -6.36
CA LEU A 116 -7.47 -11.17 -7.72
C LEU A 116 -6.56 -10.22 -8.48
N VAL A 117 -5.44 -10.74 -8.99
CA VAL A 117 -4.40 -9.95 -9.66
C VAL A 117 -4.28 -10.41 -11.10
N ARG A 118 -4.30 -9.48 -12.05
CA ARG A 118 -4.07 -9.76 -13.46
C ARG A 118 -2.88 -8.96 -13.98
N PRO A 119 -1.79 -9.62 -14.40
CA PRO A 119 -0.71 -8.98 -15.14
C PRO A 119 -1.12 -8.78 -16.61
N PHE A 120 -0.70 -7.68 -17.22
CA PHE A 120 -0.84 -7.40 -18.65
C PHE A 120 0.17 -6.34 -19.11
N TYR A 121 0.37 -6.23 -20.42
CA TYR A 121 1.15 -5.14 -21.01
C TYR A 121 0.23 -4.04 -21.57
N LEU A 122 0.54 -2.80 -21.21
CA LEU A 122 0.01 -1.61 -21.89
C LEU A 122 0.82 -1.31 -23.16
N LYS A 123 0.30 -0.42 -24.02
CA LYS A 123 1.01 0.10 -25.20
C LYS A 123 2.44 0.53 -24.82
N GLY A 124 3.41 0.14 -25.65
CA GLY A 124 4.83 0.37 -25.39
C GLY A 124 5.51 -0.68 -24.48
N GLY A 125 4.89 -1.84 -24.25
CA GLY A 125 5.49 -2.95 -23.51
C GLY A 125 5.60 -2.74 -21.99
N ARG A 126 4.76 -1.84 -21.45
CA ARG A 126 4.76 -1.48 -20.03
C ARG A 126 4.04 -2.54 -19.21
N LEU A 127 4.80 -3.31 -18.43
CA LEU A 127 4.25 -4.29 -17.50
C LEU A 127 3.35 -3.57 -16.49
N THR A 128 2.13 -4.09 -16.33
CA THR A 128 1.11 -3.51 -15.48
C THR A 128 0.38 -4.61 -14.73
N TYR A 129 0.13 -4.40 -13.45
CA TYR A 129 -0.76 -5.21 -12.64
C TYR A 129 -2.05 -4.46 -12.39
N GLY A 130 -3.18 -5.09 -12.71
CA GLY A 130 -4.49 -4.68 -12.23
C GLY A 130 -4.93 -5.62 -11.12
N SER A 131 -5.51 -5.10 -10.05
CA SER A 131 -6.03 -5.93 -8.97
C SER A 131 -7.38 -5.46 -8.44
N VAL A 132 -8.13 -6.41 -7.91
CA VAL A 132 -9.31 -6.18 -7.06
C VAL A 132 -9.07 -6.93 -5.76
N SER A 133 -9.23 -6.27 -4.62
CA SER A 133 -9.03 -6.87 -3.30
C SER A 133 -10.16 -6.57 -2.33
N PHE A 134 -10.44 -7.52 -1.46
CA PHE A 134 -11.23 -7.32 -0.26
C PHE A 134 -10.28 -7.34 0.94
N GLU A 135 -10.30 -6.28 1.73
CA GLU A 135 -9.38 -6.09 2.85
C GLU A 135 -10.16 -5.70 4.10
N HIS A 136 -9.71 -6.22 5.22
CA HIS A 136 -10.12 -5.80 6.55
C HIS A 136 -8.93 -5.08 7.17
N GLU A 137 -9.13 -3.95 7.85
CA GLU A 137 -8.09 -3.32 8.66
C GLU A 137 -8.66 -2.96 10.02
N SER A 138 -8.01 -3.40 11.09
CA SER A 138 -8.39 -3.09 12.46
C SER A 138 -7.18 -2.96 13.37
N ASN A 139 -7.37 -2.38 14.55
CA ASN A 139 -6.29 -2.26 15.54
C ASN A 139 -6.30 -3.31 16.66
N GLY A 140 -7.29 -4.20 16.66
CA GLY A 140 -7.41 -5.27 17.66
C GLY A 140 -7.64 -4.77 19.09
N ARG A 141 -8.08 -3.52 19.26
CA ARG A 141 -8.49 -2.94 20.55
C ARG A 141 -10.00 -3.06 20.74
N ASP A 142 -10.46 -2.83 21.96
CA ASP A 142 -11.87 -2.88 22.35
C ASP A 142 -12.44 -1.49 22.68
N SER A 143 -13.76 -1.45 22.87
CA SER A 143 -14.50 -0.28 23.34
C SER A 143 -14.16 1.00 22.54
N ILE A 144 -14.00 2.14 23.23
CA ILE A 144 -13.73 3.45 22.62
C ILE A 144 -12.38 3.52 21.87
N TYR A 145 -11.49 2.54 22.07
CA TYR A 145 -10.20 2.44 21.39
C TYR A 145 -10.26 1.55 20.14
N SER A 146 -11.37 0.84 19.91
CA SER A 146 -11.60 0.03 18.72
C SER A 146 -11.59 0.90 17.47
N ARG A 147 -10.82 0.49 16.47
CA ARG A 147 -10.86 1.06 15.11
C ARG A 147 -10.86 -0.08 14.11
N THR A 148 -11.76 -0.02 13.15
CA THR A 148 -11.95 -1.06 12.15
C THR A 148 -12.66 -0.53 10.91
N TRP A 149 -12.32 -1.10 9.77
CA TRP A 149 -13.05 -0.91 8.52
C TRP A 149 -12.76 -2.05 7.55
N ASN A 150 -13.70 -2.27 6.64
CA ASN A 150 -13.49 -3.15 5.50
C ASN A 150 -13.44 -2.31 4.22
N MET A 151 -12.78 -2.81 3.19
CA MET A 151 -12.67 -2.11 1.92
C MET A 151 -12.66 -3.08 0.74
N LEU A 152 -13.40 -2.71 -0.31
CA LEU A 152 -13.22 -3.28 -1.64
C LEU A 152 -12.31 -2.34 -2.42
N ALA A 153 -11.07 -2.74 -2.67
CA ALA A 153 -10.06 -1.92 -3.33
C ALA A 153 -9.78 -2.38 -4.77
N PHE A 154 -9.38 -1.42 -5.59
CA PHE A 154 -8.99 -1.59 -6.97
C PHE A 154 -7.64 -0.91 -7.16
N SER A 155 -6.67 -1.60 -7.77
CA SER A 155 -5.37 -1.00 -8.04
C SER A 155 -4.90 -1.23 -9.46
N LEU A 156 -4.12 -0.26 -9.95
CA LEU A 156 -3.36 -0.32 -11.19
C LEU A 156 -1.94 0.13 -10.87
N LYS A 157 -0.96 -0.75 -11.07
CA LYS A 157 0.46 -0.45 -10.87
C LYS A 157 1.24 -0.77 -12.14
N SER A 158 1.94 0.22 -12.68
CA SER A 158 2.55 0.15 -14.01
C SER A 158 3.98 0.65 -14.01
N GLN A 159 4.86 -0.09 -14.68
CA GLN A 159 6.19 0.38 -15.03
C GLN A 159 6.11 1.22 -16.31
N ILE A 160 5.94 2.54 -16.15
CA ILE A 160 5.73 3.45 -17.28
C ILE A 160 7.02 3.77 -18.04
N SER A 161 8.18 3.60 -17.40
CA SER A 161 9.50 3.68 -18.02
C SER A 161 10.52 2.83 -17.25
N PRO A 162 11.75 2.65 -17.75
CA PRO A 162 12.79 1.90 -17.02
C PRO A 162 13.12 2.43 -15.62
N ARG A 163 12.80 3.70 -15.33
CA ARG A 163 13.06 4.34 -14.03
C ARG A 163 11.82 4.65 -13.22
N TRP A 164 10.62 4.56 -13.81
CA TRP A 164 9.39 5.00 -13.17
C TRP A 164 8.39 3.85 -13.04
N VAL A 165 7.96 3.62 -11.80
CA VAL A 165 6.79 2.81 -11.46
C VAL A 165 5.75 3.75 -10.86
N VAL A 166 4.53 3.69 -11.35
CA VAL A 166 3.41 4.49 -10.83
C VAL A 166 2.27 3.56 -10.45
N GLY A 167 1.54 3.95 -9.41
CA GLY A 167 0.42 3.20 -8.87
C GLY A 167 -0.75 4.12 -8.60
N LEU A 168 -1.95 3.65 -8.92
CA LEU A 168 -3.21 4.24 -8.51
C LEU A 168 -4.01 3.16 -7.79
N ARG A 169 -4.50 3.48 -6.60
CA ARG A 169 -5.34 2.57 -5.81
C ARG A 169 -6.54 3.34 -5.29
N GLY A 170 -7.72 2.80 -5.47
CA GLY A 170 -8.97 3.36 -4.95
C GLY A 170 -9.73 2.30 -4.16
N TRP A 171 -10.62 2.72 -3.27
CA TRP A 171 -11.43 1.79 -2.49
C TRP A 171 -12.84 2.28 -2.25
N ILE A 172 -13.75 1.32 -2.15
CA ILE A 172 -15.09 1.51 -1.63
C ILE A 172 -15.05 1.13 -0.15
N PRO A 173 -15.15 2.10 0.77
CA PRO A 173 -15.16 1.82 2.20
C PRO A 173 -16.47 1.13 2.60
N LEU A 174 -16.32 -0.02 3.22
CA LEU A 174 -17.36 -0.79 3.91
C LEU A 174 -17.12 -0.62 5.41
N VAL A 175 -17.28 0.63 5.84
CA VAL A 175 -16.95 1.09 7.19
C VAL A 175 -18.09 0.79 8.13
N ASP A 176 -17.76 0.24 9.30
CA ASP A 176 -18.67 0.25 10.42
C ASP A 176 -18.67 1.66 11.01
N LYS A 177 -19.85 2.30 11.05
CA LYS A 177 -19.96 3.69 11.50
C LYS A 177 -19.74 3.83 13.00
N ASP A 178 -19.86 2.76 13.76
CA ASP A 178 -19.83 2.82 15.21
C ASP A 178 -18.40 3.00 15.75
N ASP A 179 -17.40 2.36 15.14
CA ASP A 179 -16.01 2.40 15.62
C ASP A 179 -15.22 3.63 15.14
N ASN A 180 -15.49 4.11 13.92
CA ASN A 180 -14.80 5.25 13.34
C ASN A 180 -15.66 5.95 12.26
N PRO A 181 -16.68 6.74 12.70
CA PRO A 181 -17.67 7.34 11.80
C PRO A 181 -17.07 8.30 10.78
N GLU A 182 -15.95 8.93 11.12
CA GLU A 182 -15.32 9.97 10.31
C GLU A 182 -14.09 9.50 9.53
N LEU A 183 -13.72 8.22 9.58
CA LEU A 183 -12.48 7.72 8.98
C LEU A 183 -12.32 8.13 7.51
N THR A 184 -13.39 8.02 6.73
CA THR A 184 -13.40 8.36 5.30
C THR A 184 -13.11 9.84 5.02
N LYS A 185 -13.35 10.74 5.98
CA LYS A 185 -12.93 12.14 5.89
C LYS A 185 -11.42 12.27 5.77
N TYR A 186 -10.69 11.49 6.54
CA TYR A 186 -9.25 11.60 6.66
C TYR A 186 -8.51 10.71 5.66
N VAL A 187 -8.93 9.44 5.53
CA VAL A 187 -8.30 8.46 4.64
C VAL A 187 -8.73 8.67 3.18
N GLY A 188 -9.93 9.19 2.95
CA GLY A 188 -10.50 9.38 1.62
C GLY A 188 -10.83 8.08 0.90
N TYR A 189 -10.73 8.10 -0.43
CA TYR A 189 -11.21 7.03 -1.32
C TYR A 189 -10.12 6.48 -2.26
N GLY A 190 -8.88 6.93 -2.10
CA GLY A 190 -7.79 6.45 -2.91
C GLY A 190 -6.46 7.12 -2.63
N GLU A 191 -5.43 6.54 -3.24
CA GLU A 191 -4.04 6.96 -3.15
C GLU A 191 -3.33 6.80 -4.50
N ALA A 192 -2.29 7.60 -4.66
CA ALA A 192 -1.39 7.55 -5.80
C ALA A 192 0.04 7.35 -5.29
N SER A 193 0.79 6.48 -5.95
CA SER A 193 2.19 6.22 -5.62
C SER A 193 3.08 6.41 -6.84
N ALA A 194 4.30 6.85 -6.63
CA ALA A 194 5.34 6.77 -7.63
C ALA A 194 6.68 6.38 -7.00
N THR A 195 7.42 5.53 -7.69
CA THR A 195 8.81 5.17 -7.37
C THR A 195 9.70 5.59 -8.53
N TYR A 196 10.71 6.39 -8.23
CA TYR A 196 11.74 6.80 -9.18
C TYR A 196 13.08 6.12 -8.84
N GLN A 197 13.62 5.37 -9.79
CA GLN A 197 14.95 4.78 -9.71
C GLN A 197 16.00 5.85 -10.09
N ILE A 198 16.49 6.58 -9.09
CA ILE A 198 17.56 7.58 -9.24
C ILE A 198 18.79 6.91 -9.87
N GLN A 199 19.19 5.79 -9.29
CA GLN A 199 20.23 4.91 -9.83
C GLN A 199 19.74 3.46 -9.69
N PRO A 200 19.37 2.78 -10.79
CA PRO A 200 18.84 1.43 -10.76
C PRO A 200 19.71 0.48 -9.93
N GLY A 201 19.09 -0.22 -8.99
CA GLY A 201 19.77 -1.16 -8.09
C GLY A 201 20.63 -0.50 -7.00
N ARG A 202 20.57 0.82 -6.83
CA ARG A 202 21.32 1.54 -5.78
C ARG A 202 20.48 2.57 -5.03
N TRP A 203 19.85 3.50 -5.75
CA TRP A 203 19.10 4.62 -5.16
C TRP A 203 17.70 4.68 -5.75
N SER A 204 16.70 4.84 -4.89
CA SER A 204 15.32 5.11 -5.30
C SER A 204 14.66 6.12 -4.39
N ALA A 205 13.69 6.86 -4.92
CA ALA A 205 12.80 7.71 -4.16
C ALA A 205 11.36 7.24 -4.35
N ASP A 206 10.60 7.19 -3.27
CA ASP A 206 9.18 6.85 -3.30
C ASP A 206 8.34 8.03 -2.83
N ILE A 207 7.16 8.16 -3.41
CA ILE A 207 6.11 9.06 -2.95
C ILE A 207 4.80 8.26 -2.88
N LEU A 208 4.07 8.43 -1.78
CA LEU A 208 2.70 7.95 -1.60
C LEU A 208 1.86 9.14 -1.15
N PHE A 209 0.88 9.48 -1.97
CA PHE A 209 -0.05 10.56 -1.72
C PHE A 209 -1.45 9.98 -1.53
N ARG A 210 -2.11 10.36 -0.44
CA ARG A 210 -3.49 10.02 -0.14
C ARG A 210 -4.29 11.29 0.01
N LYS A 211 -5.43 11.38 -0.68
CA LYS A 211 -6.34 12.53 -0.57
C LYS A 211 -7.53 12.13 0.29
N GLY A 212 -7.74 12.82 1.41
CA GLY A 212 -8.92 12.68 2.24
C GLY A 212 -10.19 13.17 1.53
N SER A 213 -11.37 12.91 2.09
CA SER A 213 -12.62 13.42 1.53
C SER A 213 -12.87 14.87 1.95
N GLY A 214 -13.22 15.73 0.99
CA GLY A 214 -13.40 17.17 1.19
C GLY A 214 -12.60 17.97 0.16
N LEU A 215 -12.91 19.27 0.00
CA LEU A 215 -12.28 20.09 -1.03
C LEU A 215 -10.76 20.28 -0.76
N ILE A 216 -10.33 20.54 0.49
CA ILE A 216 -8.96 21.01 0.78
C ILE A 216 -8.27 20.37 2.02
N ASN A 217 -8.97 19.82 3.02
CA ASN A 217 -8.38 19.79 4.38
C ASN A 217 -7.65 18.51 4.84
N TYR A 218 -7.89 17.35 4.23
CA TYR A 218 -7.39 16.06 4.73
C TYR A 218 -6.63 15.25 3.69
N GLY A 219 -5.73 14.40 4.17
CA GLY A 219 -4.87 13.55 3.36
C GLY A 219 -3.52 13.35 4.02
N SER A 220 -2.63 12.68 3.29
CA SER A 220 -1.26 12.46 3.74
C SER A 220 -0.29 12.38 2.57
N LEU A 221 0.95 12.73 2.86
CA LEU A 221 2.09 12.55 1.98
C LEU A 221 3.16 11.75 2.73
N GLN A 222 3.62 10.67 2.13
CA GLN A 222 4.78 9.93 2.60
C GLN A 222 5.82 9.92 1.49
N THR A 223 7.03 10.38 1.80
CA THR A 223 8.18 10.30 0.91
C THR A 223 9.26 9.42 1.52
N GLN A 224 10.02 8.75 0.66
CA GLN A 224 11.16 7.94 1.09
C GLN A 224 12.33 8.13 0.14
N VAL A 225 13.53 8.10 0.69
CA VAL A 225 14.78 7.92 -0.07
C VAL A 225 15.43 6.64 0.42
N ASN A 226 15.73 5.74 -0.51
CA ASN A 226 16.25 4.42 -0.21
C ASN A 226 17.61 4.20 -0.86
N TRP A 227 18.57 3.75 -0.06
CA TRP A 227 19.90 3.37 -0.49
C TRP A 227 20.13 1.88 -0.29
N ARG A 228 20.47 1.16 -1.36
CA ARG A 228 20.78 -0.28 -1.34
C ARG A 228 22.29 -0.48 -1.14
N PRO A 229 22.75 -0.96 0.02
CA PRO A 229 24.19 -1.10 0.28
C PRO A 229 24.84 -2.18 -0.60
N TYR A 230 24.15 -3.30 -0.79
CA TYR A 230 24.62 -4.44 -1.58
C TYR A 230 23.64 -4.77 -2.71
N LYS A 231 24.14 -4.87 -3.94
CA LYS A 231 23.31 -5.05 -5.14
C LYS A 231 22.58 -6.39 -5.22
N ASN A 232 23.04 -7.39 -4.47
CA ASN A 232 22.46 -8.74 -4.46
C ASN A 232 21.45 -8.93 -3.32
N GLU A 233 21.39 -8.01 -2.36
CA GLU A 233 20.56 -8.12 -1.16
C GLU A 233 19.32 -7.25 -1.27
N ASN A 234 18.17 -7.66 -0.76
CA ASN A 234 16.90 -6.94 -0.96
C ASN A 234 16.60 -5.87 0.11
N TYR A 235 17.61 -5.46 0.91
CA TYR A 235 17.46 -4.44 1.94
C TYR A 235 18.09 -3.10 1.57
N TYR A 236 17.50 -2.05 2.13
CA TYR A 236 17.80 -0.65 1.89
C TYR A 236 17.93 0.06 3.23
N LEU A 237 18.84 1.03 3.35
CA LEU A 237 18.70 2.09 4.34
C LEU A 237 17.70 3.12 3.81
N THR A 238 16.72 3.48 4.63
CA THR A 238 15.58 4.30 4.22
C THR A 238 15.42 5.49 5.15
N LEU A 239 15.42 6.70 4.57
CA LEU A 239 14.92 7.90 5.22
C LEU A 239 13.49 8.13 4.74
N GLN A 240 12.54 8.15 5.67
CA GLN A 240 11.12 8.38 5.43
C GLN A 240 10.71 9.71 6.05
N TRP A 241 9.93 10.49 5.32
CA TRP A 241 9.17 11.61 5.87
C TRP A 241 7.68 11.35 5.64
N PHE A 242 6.89 11.47 6.70
CA PHE A 242 5.43 11.40 6.66
C PHE A 242 4.88 12.74 7.12
N VAL A 243 3.85 13.24 6.45
CA VAL A 243 3.07 14.40 6.88
C VAL A 243 1.59 14.21 6.55
N GLY A 244 0.71 14.51 7.49
CA GLY A 244 -0.74 14.48 7.31
C GLY A 244 -1.47 13.58 8.30
N TYR A 245 -2.60 13.05 7.88
CA TYR A 245 -3.54 12.28 8.70
C TYR A 245 -3.44 10.77 8.41
N THR A 246 -4.04 9.94 9.26
CA THR A 246 -4.16 8.48 9.05
C THR A 246 -2.83 7.72 8.98
N GLU A 247 -1.81 8.19 9.70
CA GLU A 247 -0.58 7.39 9.83
C GLU A 247 -0.86 6.06 10.54
N SER A 248 -1.72 6.10 11.56
CA SER A 248 -2.24 4.97 12.32
C SER A 248 -3.78 5.01 12.35
N LEU A 249 -4.44 3.90 12.67
CA LEU A 249 -5.91 3.90 12.79
C LEU A 249 -6.40 4.62 14.05
N ILE A 250 -5.78 4.42 15.21
CA ILE A 250 -6.22 5.06 16.45
C ILE A 250 -6.20 6.59 16.36
N ASP A 251 -5.16 7.15 15.76
CA ASP A 251 -4.93 8.59 15.63
C ASP A 251 -5.31 9.10 14.23
N TYR A 252 -6.32 8.50 13.59
CA TYR A 252 -6.65 8.84 12.20
C TYR A 252 -7.01 10.33 12.00
N GLN A 253 -7.46 11.00 13.07
CA GLN A 253 -7.83 12.41 13.08
C GLN A 253 -6.64 13.35 13.35
N GLU A 254 -5.51 12.83 13.81
CA GLU A 254 -4.36 13.64 14.18
C GLU A 254 -3.49 13.95 12.96
N HIS A 255 -3.07 15.21 12.86
CA HIS A 255 -2.10 15.63 11.86
C HIS A 255 -0.68 15.46 12.40
N LYS A 256 0.06 14.50 11.88
CA LYS A 256 1.45 14.21 12.28
C LYS A 256 2.43 14.64 11.20
N SER A 257 3.66 14.98 11.60
CA SER A 257 4.80 15.16 10.69
C SER A 257 6.02 14.50 11.30
N MET A 258 6.49 13.41 10.71
CA MET A 258 7.49 12.51 11.29
C MET A 258 8.62 12.26 10.29
N VAL A 259 9.86 12.35 10.76
CA VAL A 259 11.04 11.92 9.98
C VAL A 259 11.62 10.69 10.67
N ARG A 260 11.79 9.60 9.92
CA ARG A 260 12.29 8.32 10.43
C ARG A 260 13.40 7.75 9.55
N LEU A 261 14.39 7.13 10.16
CA LEU A 261 15.50 6.45 9.53
C LEU A 261 15.55 4.99 9.98
N GLY A 262 15.87 4.08 9.06
CA GLY A 262 16.11 2.69 9.41
C GLY A 262 16.33 1.84 8.17
N PHE A 263 15.81 0.61 8.19
CA PHE A 263 15.94 -0.29 7.06
C PHE A 263 14.59 -0.70 6.47
N THR A 264 14.60 -0.98 5.17
CA THR A 264 13.45 -1.47 4.40
C THR A 264 13.87 -2.65 3.55
N ILE A 265 13.06 -3.70 3.55
CA ILE A 265 13.12 -4.85 2.66
C ILE A 265 12.01 -4.68 1.62
N LYS A 266 12.41 -4.57 0.35
CA LYS A 266 11.50 -4.35 -0.78
C LYS A 266 11.33 -5.64 -1.60
N PRO A 267 10.22 -5.80 -2.34
CA PRO A 267 10.09 -6.86 -3.33
C PRO A 267 11.23 -6.79 -4.37
N GLU A 268 11.70 -7.95 -4.84
CA GLU A 268 12.76 -8.01 -5.87
C GLU A 268 12.31 -7.43 -7.22
N ASN A 269 11.03 -7.63 -7.56
CA ASN A 269 10.42 -7.10 -8.77
C ASN A 269 9.47 -5.94 -8.45
N MET A 270 8.88 -5.34 -9.48
CA MET A 270 7.80 -4.38 -9.29
C MET A 270 6.69 -5.00 -8.41
N GLY A 271 6.39 -4.37 -7.28
CA GLY A 271 5.28 -4.78 -6.42
C GLY A 271 3.94 -4.78 -7.16
N ILE A 272 3.01 -5.63 -6.72
CA ILE A 272 1.70 -5.83 -7.38
C ILE A 272 0.73 -4.67 -7.08
N PHE A 273 0.72 -4.21 -5.83
CA PHE A 273 -0.26 -3.25 -5.30
C PHE A 273 0.38 -1.88 -5.13
#